data_AF-A0A3M6W5H0-F1
#
_entry.id   AF-A0A3M6W5H0-F1
#
_cell.length_a   1.000
_cell.length_b   1.000
_cell.length_c   1.000
_cell.angle_alpha   90.00
_cell.angle_beta   90.00
_cell.angle_gamma   90.00
#
_symmetry.space_group_name_H-M   'P 1'
#
loop_
_entity.id
_entity.type
_entity.pdbx_description
1 polymer ?
#
loop_
_entity_poly.entity_id
_entity_poly.type
_entity_poly.pdbx_seq_one_letter_code
_entity_poly.pdbx_strand_id
1 'polypeptide(L)'
;MASTAPQPWFTPGRVGILLGNLAYSVGAFAADFNETHVYNPKWPPHARFHNGQTMTLGVMLSSMSLYLTARPCFTRMSKEDALRSVLHGAIVGSFYCAAGLSAIFYPGTDWKDPDIAVGGEQRFLFAGVVALMWIGYGLERWRMGSVKEKGV
;
A
#
# COMPACT_ATOMS: atom_id res chain seq x y z
N MET A 1 27.16 6.09 -12.92
CA MET A 1 27.02 7.12 -11.86
C MET A 1 27.51 6.52 -10.56
N ALA A 2 28.24 7.29 -9.75
CA ALA A 2 28.80 6.78 -8.48
C ALA A 2 27.68 6.36 -7.52
N SER A 3 27.91 5.26 -6.81
CA SER A 3 27.00 4.75 -5.78
C SER A 3 26.94 5.74 -4.62
N THR A 4 25.75 6.22 -4.27
CA THR A 4 25.58 7.24 -3.23
C THR A 4 25.57 6.61 -1.84
N ALA A 5 25.83 7.41 -0.81
CA ALA A 5 25.63 7.00 0.58
C ALA A 5 24.16 6.58 0.81
N PRO A 6 23.89 5.68 1.79
CA PRO A 6 22.54 5.27 2.10
C PRO A 6 21.61 6.45 2.42
N GLN A 7 20.36 6.37 1.96
CA GLN A 7 19.35 7.43 2.08
C GLN A 7 18.60 7.36 3.42
N PRO A 8 18.12 8.50 3.97
CA PRO A 8 17.43 8.50 5.27
C PRO A 8 16.05 7.84 5.20
N TRP A 9 15.72 6.95 6.15
CA TRP A 9 14.38 6.33 6.22
C TRP A 9 13.27 7.34 6.54
N PHE A 10 13.50 8.22 7.52
CA PHE A 10 12.50 9.17 8.00
C PHE A 10 12.45 10.42 7.12
N THR A 11 11.75 10.31 6.00
CA THR A 11 11.36 11.44 5.17
C THR A 11 9.85 11.53 5.10
N PRO A 12 9.25 12.72 4.86
CA PRO A 12 7.80 12.84 4.74
C PRO A 12 7.20 11.88 3.70
N GLY A 13 7.88 11.66 2.57
CA GLY A 13 7.42 10.77 1.52
C GLY A 13 7.41 9.29 1.93
N ARG A 14 8.48 8.82 2.57
CA ARG A 14 8.58 7.43 3.05
C ARG A 14 7.64 7.15 4.22
N VAL A 15 7.45 8.13 5.10
CA VAL A 15 6.46 8.04 6.19
C VAL A 15 5.04 7.96 5.63
N GLY A 16 4.72 8.73 4.59
CA GLY A 16 3.43 8.60 3.90
C GLY A 16 3.20 7.19 3.34
N ILE A 17 4.17 6.65 2.60
CA ILE A 17 4.10 5.27 2.09
C ILE A 17 3.98 4.26 3.23
N LEU A 18 4.70 4.44 4.34
CA LEU A 18 4.61 3.59 5.53
C LEU A 18 3.19 3.59 6.13
N LEU A 19 2.63 4.78 6.37
CA LEU A 19 1.30 4.91 6.94
C LEU A 19 0.23 4.29 6.03
N GLY A 20 0.33 4.49 4.72
CA GLY A 20 -0.58 3.86 3.76
C GLY A 20 -0.49 2.35 3.81
N ASN A 21 0.72 1.79 3.89
CA ASN A 21 0.93 0.35 3.97
C ASN A 21 0.40 -0.27 5.25
N LEU A 22 0.62 0.40 6.39
CA LEU A 22 0.07 -0.03 7.68
C LEU A 22 -1.46 0.03 7.70
N ALA A 23 -2.05 1.06 7.08
CA ALA A 23 -3.50 1.27 7.07
C ALA A 23 -4.23 0.05 6.50
N TYR A 24 -3.79 -0.51 5.36
CA TYR A 24 -4.47 -1.68 4.79
C TYR A 24 -3.94 -3.01 5.34
N SER A 25 -2.65 -3.15 5.66
CA SER A 25 -2.12 -4.43 6.16
C SER A 25 -2.64 -4.78 7.55
N VAL A 26 -2.91 -3.78 8.39
CA VAL A 26 -3.56 -3.96 9.70
C VAL A 26 -5.07 -3.82 9.56
N GLY A 27 -5.54 -2.84 8.79
CA GLY A 27 -6.96 -2.56 8.61
C GLY A 27 -7.74 -3.74 8.04
N ALA A 28 -7.16 -4.51 7.12
CA ALA A 28 -7.81 -5.71 6.58
C ALA A 28 -8.14 -6.74 7.68
N PHE A 29 -7.21 -7.05 8.58
CA PHE A 29 -7.50 -7.96 9.68
C PHE A 29 -8.49 -7.37 10.68
N ALA A 30 -8.37 -6.06 10.98
CA ALA A 30 -9.29 -5.40 11.89
C ALA A 30 -10.74 -5.38 11.34
N ALA A 31 -10.91 -5.21 10.04
CA ALA A 31 -12.20 -5.12 9.38
C ALA A 31 -12.81 -6.50 9.03
N ASP A 32 -11.97 -7.48 8.72
CA ASP A 32 -12.44 -8.73 8.09
C ASP A 32 -12.40 -9.94 9.05
N PHE A 33 -11.67 -9.85 10.17
CA PHE A 33 -11.53 -10.96 11.12
C PHE A 33 -12.67 -10.99 12.16
N ASN A 34 -13.91 -11.05 11.69
CA ASN A 34 -15.12 -11.01 12.54
C ASN A 34 -16.35 -11.68 11.88
N GLU A 35 -17.49 -11.63 12.57
CA GLU A 35 -18.77 -12.26 12.18
C GLU A 35 -19.46 -11.65 10.96
N THR A 36 -19.07 -10.45 10.52
CA THR A 36 -19.61 -9.88 9.27
C THR A 36 -18.82 -10.34 8.05
N HIS A 37 -17.62 -10.91 8.24
CA HIS A 37 -16.70 -11.31 7.18
C HIS A 37 -16.24 -12.78 7.36
N VAL A 38 -14.99 -13.04 7.77
CA VAL A 38 -14.41 -14.40 7.72
C VAL A 38 -15.18 -15.44 8.54
N TYR A 39 -15.90 -15.02 9.58
CA TYR A 39 -16.77 -15.89 10.39
C TYR A 39 -18.25 -15.87 9.98
N ASN A 40 -18.63 -15.04 9.00
CA ASN A 40 -20.01 -14.86 8.58
C ASN A 40 -20.65 -16.22 8.19
N PRO A 41 -21.69 -16.69 8.92
CA PRO A 41 -22.29 -17.99 8.68
C PRO A 41 -23.00 -18.08 7.31
N LYS A 42 -23.35 -16.95 6.70
CA LYS A 42 -24.03 -16.87 5.40
C LYS A 42 -23.06 -17.00 4.22
N TRP A 43 -21.78 -16.69 4.42
CA TRP A 43 -20.79 -16.79 3.37
C TRP A 43 -20.49 -18.25 3.03
N PRO A 44 -20.51 -18.64 1.74
CA PRO A 44 -20.06 -19.96 1.34
C PRO A 44 -18.57 -20.13 1.66
N PRO A 45 -18.07 -21.37 1.82
CA PRO A 45 -16.67 -21.62 2.18
C PRO A 45 -15.66 -20.90 1.28
N HIS A 46 -15.94 -20.77 -0.01
CA HIS A 46 -15.03 -20.14 -0.98
C HIS A 46 -14.92 -18.61 -0.80
N ALA A 47 -15.98 -17.93 -0.36
CA ALA A 47 -15.92 -16.49 -0.07
C ALA A 47 -14.99 -16.23 1.14
N ARG A 48 -15.08 -17.06 2.18
CA ARG A 48 -14.20 -17.00 3.35
C ARG A 48 -12.74 -17.28 2.98
N PHE A 49 -12.51 -18.24 2.07
CA PHE A 49 -11.18 -18.50 1.51
C PHE A 49 -10.60 -17.26 0.84
N HIS A 50 -11.36 -16.61 -0.04
CA HIS A 50 -10.90 -15.39 -0.71
C HIS A 50 -10.71 -14.21 0.25
N ASN A 51 -11.52 -14.10 1.31
CA ASN A 51 -11.31 -13.09 2.34
C ASN A 51 -10.03 -13.33 3.17
N GLY A 52 -9.76 -14.58 3.55
CA GLY A 52 -8.48 -14.96 4.16
C GLY A 52 -7.28 -14.69 3.25
N GLN A 53 -7.46 -14.94 1.94
CA GLN A 53 -6.49 -14.62 0.91
C GLN A 53 -6.22 -13.12 0.83
N THR A 54 -7.24 -12.25 0.83
CA THR A 54 -7.05 -10.78 0.75
C THR A 54 -6.36 -10.25 2.00
N MET A 55 -6.76 -10.66 3.21
CA MET A 55 -6.07 -10.26 4.43
C MET A 55 -4.56 -10.58 4.38
N THR A 56 -4.20 -11.80 3.99
CA THR A 56 -2.81 -12.23 3.87
C THR A 56 -2.07 -11.50 2.74
N LEU A 57 -2.73 -11.29 1.60
CA LEU A 57 -2.18 -10.56 0.47
C LEU A 57 -1.86 -9.10 0.84
N GLY A 58 -2.66 -8.48 1.69
CA GLY A 58 -2.39 -7.15 2.24
C GLY A 58 -1.04 -7.11 2.99
N VAL A 59 -0.75 -8.11 3.82
CA VAL A 59 0.54 -8.19 4.53
C VAL A 59 1.71 -8.42 3.57
N MET A 60 1.54 -9.28 2.56
CA MET A 60 2.59 -9.58 1.58
C MET A 60 2.94 -8.37 0.72
N LEU A 61 1.93 -7.67 0.18
CA LEU A 61 2.12 -6.47 -0.64
C LEU A 61 2.72 -5.33 0.18
N SER A 62 2.26 -5.14 1.42
CA SER A 62 2.80 -4.14 2.35
C SER A 62 4.26 -4.39 2.65
N SER A 63 4.62 -5.63 2.98
CA SER A 63 6.01 -6.03 3.23
C SER A 63 6.92 -5.74 2.04
N MET A 64 6.48 -6.09 0.82
CA MET A 64 7.26 -5.84 -0.39
C MET A 64 7.37 -4.34 -0.71
N SER A 65 6.27 -3.58 -0.57
CA SER A 65 6.26 -2.12 -0.75
C SER A 65 7.24 -1.43 0.21
N LEU A 66 7.21 -1.81 1.48
CA LEU A 66 8.09 -1.26 2.52
C LEU A 66 9.54 -1.65 2.28
N TYR A 67 9.82 -2.90 1.91
CA TYR A 67 11.16 -3.33 1.52
C TYR A 67 11.72 -2.49 0.37
N LEU A 68 10.94 -2.31 -0.71
CA LEU A 68 11.36 -1.53 -1.88
C LEU A 68 11.57 -0.05 -1.54
N THR A 69 10.72 0.52 -0.69
CA THR A 69 10.85 1.88 -0.15
C THR A 69 12.09 2.02 0.73
N ALA A 70 12.42 0.98 1.50
CA ALA A 70 13.53 0.94 2.46
C ALA A 70 14.87 0.64 1.82
N ARG A 71 14.87 -0.05 0.68
CA ARG A 71 16.08 -0.53 -0.01
C ARG A 71 17.17 0.53 -0.16
N PRO A 72 16.87 1.80 -0.51
CA PRO A 72 17.89 2.83 -0.60
C PRO A 72 18.54 3.23 0.75
N CYS A 73 17.97 2.82 1.88
CA CYS A 73 18.47 3.13 3.23
C CYS A 73 19.57 2.18 3.72
N PHE A 74 19.65 0.98 3.14
CA PHE A 74 20.62 -0.03 3.57
C PHE A 74 21.42 -0.61 2.41
N THR A 75 21.09 -0.25 1.16
CA THR A 75 21.85 -0.62 -0.04
C THR A 75 22.38 0.65 -0.70
N ARG A 76 23.69 0.69 -0.95
CA ARG A 76 24.30 1.78 -1.73
C ARG A 76 23.88 1.63 -3.19
N MET A 77 23.28 2.66 -3.76
CA MET A 77 22.81 2.65 -5.14
C MET A 77 22.88 4.05 -5.75
N SER A 78 22.76 4.12 -7.08
CA SER A 78 22.62 5.39 -7.77
C SER A 78 21.33 6.10 -7.35
N LYS A 79 21.28 7.42 -7.51
CA LYS A 79 20.07 8.20 -7.27
C LYS A 79 18.88 7.71 -8.12
N GLU A 80 19.16 7.33 -9.36
CA GLU A 80 18.15 6.81 -10.28
C GLU A 80 17.59 5.47 -9.80
N ASP A 81 18.45 4.54 -9.38
CA ASP A 81 18.00 3.25 -8.83
C ASP A 81 17.24 3.42 -7.52
N ALA A 82 17.64 4.38 -6.68
CA ALA A 82 16.92 4.71 -5.46
C ALA A 82 15.50 5.20 -5.74
N LEU A 83 15.33 6.10 -6.71
CA LEU A 83 14.01 6.58 -7.13
C LEU A 83 13.16 5.47 -7.75
N ARG A 84 13.75 4.63 -8.60
CA ARG A 84 13.06 3.46 -9.17
C ARG A 84 12.61 2.49 -8.08
N SER A 85 13.42 2.27 -7.05
CA SER A 85 13.07 1.42 -5.91
C SER A 85 11.85 1.97 -5.16
N VAL A 86 11.85 3.27 -4.85
CA VAL A 86 10.70 3.91 -4.18
C VAL A 86 9.46 3.93 -5.08
N LEU A 87 9.61 4.16 -6.39
CA LEU A 87 8.53 4.05 -7.36
C LEU A 87 7.87 2.66 -7.34
N HIS A 88 8.69 1.60 -7.41
CA HIS A 88 8.17 0.24 -7.30
C HIS A 88 7.50 0.00 -5.95
N GLY A 89 8.05 0.56 -4.87
CA GLY A 89 7.41 0.56 -3.55
C GLY A 89 6.01 1.16 -3.57
N ALA A 90 5.84 2.36 -4.13
CA ALA A 90 4.55 3.03 -4.25
C ALA A 90 3.56 2.27 -5.15
N ILE A 91 4.03 1.70 -6.27
CA ILE A 91 3.22 0.88 -7.17
C ILE A 91 2.69 -0.36 -6.45
N VAL A 92 3.59 -1.15 -5.84
CA VAL A 92 3.22 -2.38 -5.11
C VAL A 92 2.31 -2.05 -3.92
N GLY A 93 2.61 -0.98 -3.19
CA GLY A 93 1.78 -0.52 -2.06
C GLY A 93 0.39 -0.04 -2.47
N SER A 94 0.20 0.32 -3.75
CA SER A 94 -1.11 0.71 -4.28
C SER A 94 -1.97 -0.48 -4.68
N PHE A 95 -1.38 -1.64 -4.99
CA PHE A 95 -2.10 -2.76 -5.62
C PHE A 95 -3.29 -3.26 -4.79
N TYR A 96 -3.15 -3.39 -3.48
CA TYR A 96 -4.23 -3.91 -2.63
C TYR A 96 -5.49 -3.03 -2.71
N CYS A 97 -5.32 -1.73 -2.39
CA CYS A 97 -6.43 -0.78 -2.39
C CYS A 97 -6.92 -0.45 -3.80
N ALA A 98 -6.05 -0.43 -4.82
CA ALA A 98 -6.48 -0.24 -6.21
C ALA A 98 -7.33 -1.43 -6.70
N ALA A 99 -6.94 -2.66 -6.37
CA ALA A 99 -7.76 -3.84 -6.65
C ALA A 99 -9.11 -3.75 -5.91
N GLY A 100 -9.11 -3.39 -4.63
CA GLY A 100 -10.33 -3.16 -3.85
C GLY A 100 -11.25 -2.08 -4.43
N LEU A 101 -10.71 -0.99 -4.99
CA LEU A 101 -11.49 0.04 -5.69
C LEU A 101 -12.09 -0.48 -6.99
N SER A 102 -11.34 -1.30 -7.73
CA SER A 102 -11.82 -1.89 -8.98
C SER A 102 -12.87 -2.99 -8.76
N ALA A 103 -12.94 -3.56 -7.56
CA ALA A 103 -13.80 -4.71 -7.26
C ALA A 103 -15.29 -4.43 -7.55
N ILE A 104 -15.74 -3.18 -7.38
CA ILE A 104 -17.13 -2.78 -7.64
C ILE A 104 -17.55 -2.90 -9.11
N PHE A 105 -16.60 -2.99 -10.04
CA PHE A 105 -16.91 -3.10 -11.48
C PHE A 105 -17.21 -4.54 -11.91
N TYR A 106 -17.03 -5.53 -11.03
CA TYR A 106 -17.34 -6.92 -11.36
C TYR A 106 -18.82 -7.23 -11.10
N PRO A 107 -19.48 -8.04 -11.95
CA PRO A 107 -20.91 -8.33 -11.81
C PRO A 107 -21.27 -8.90 -10.44
N GLY A 108 -22.34 -8.38 -9.84
CA GLY A 108 -22.88 -8.87 -8.57
C GLY A 108 -22.07 -8.49 -7.33
N THR A 109 -21.11 -7.57 -7.45
CA THR A 109 -20.36 -7.04 -6.31
C THR A 109 -21.06 -5.83 -5.69
N ASP A 110 -20.88 -5.65 -4.39
CA ASP A 110 -21.23 -4.43 -3.66
C ASP A 110 -20.16 -4.21 -2.57
N TRP A 111 -20.16 -3.04 -1.94
CA TRP A 111 -19.21 -2.68 -0.90
C TRP A 111 -19.45 -3.38 0.44
N LYS A 112 -20.63 -4.00 0.61
CA LYS A 112 -21.05 -4.74 1.80
C LYS A 112 -22.21 -5.68 1.45
N ASP A 113 -22.47 -6.65 2.31
CA ASP A 113 -23.65 -7.52 2.16
C ASP A 113 -24.96 -6.75 2.42
N PRO A 114 -26.09 -7.17 1.81
CA PRO A 114 -27.37 -6.48 1.92
C PRO A 114 -27.93 -6.32 3.34
N ASP A 115 -27.59 -7.24 4.24
CA ASP A 115 -28.04 -7.26 5.64
C ASP A 115 -27.12 -6.44 6.58
N ILE A 116 -26.01 -5.92 6.07
CA ILE A 116 -25.11 -5.06 6.83
C ILE A 116 -25.56 -3.60 6.74
N ALA A 117 -26.01 -3.03 7.87
CA ALA A 117 -26.55 -1.67 7.91
C ALA A 117 -25.51 -0.58 7.63
N VAL A 118 -24.29 -0.72 8.15
CA VAL A 118 -23.20 0.27 8.05
C VAL A 118 -22.00 -0.36 7.34
N GLY A 119 -21.43 0.33 6.36
CA GLY A 119 -20.32 -0.20 5.56
C GLY A 119 -20.17 0.51 4.22
N GLY A 120 -19.07 0.20 3.54
CA GLY A 120 -18.70 0.73 2.23
C GLY A 120 -17.89 2.02 2.26
N GLU A 121 -17.54 2.51 3.45
CA GLU A 121 -16.57 3.58 3.64
C GLU A 121 -15.15 3.17 3.19
N GLN A 122 -14.90 1.87 3.01
CA GLN A 122 -13.63 1.33 2.49
C GLN A 122 -13.22 1.96 1.16
N ARG A 123 -14.16 2.43 0.33
CA ARG A 123 -13.86 3.18 -0.89
C ARG A 123 -13.04 4.45 -0.65
N PHE A 124 -13.31 5.17 0.43
CA PHE A 124 -12.59 6.39 0.78
C PHE A 124 -11.21 6.05 1.37
N LEU A 125 -11.15 5.01 2.21
CA LEU A 125 -9.89 4.53 2.76
C LEU A 125 -8.96 4.04 1.64
N PHE A 126 -9.47 3.22 0.72
CA PHE A 126 -8.69 2.70 -0.40
C PHE A 126 -8.21 3.82 -1.32
N ALA A 127 -9.07 4.78 -1.65
CA ALA A 127 -8.68 5.95 -2.44
C ALA A 127 -7.60 6.79 -1.73
N GLY A 128 -7.76 7.01 -0.42
CA GLY A 128 -6.81 7.73 0.41
C GLY A 128 -5.44 7.04 0.46
N VAL A 129 -5.41 5.71 0.63
CA VAL A 129 -4.16 4.93 0.61
C VAL A 129 -3.47 5.05 -0.74
N VAL A 130 -4.19 4.88 -1.85
CA VAL A 130 -3.60 5.03 -3.20
C VAL A 130 -3.03 6.43 -3.37
N ALA A 131 -3.79 7.48 -3.01
CA ALA A 131 -3.29 8.85 -3.06
C ALA A 131 -2.02 9.04 -2.23
N LEU A 132 -1.97 8.47 -1.03
CA LEU A 132 -0.84 8.57 -0.13
C LEU A 132 0.44 7.90 -0.68
N MET A 133 0.31 6.78 -1.40
CA MET A 133 1.44 6.14 -2.09
C MET A 133 2.06 7.08 -3.14
N TRP A 134 1.22 7.71 -3.96
CA TRP A 134 1.67 8.60 -5.03
C TRP A 134 2.18 9.93 -4.52
N ILE A 135 1.54 10.52 -3.51
CA ILE A 135 2.04 11.72 -2.81
C ILE A 135 3.40 11.40 -2.17
N GLY A 136 3.52 10.26 -1.50
CA GLY A 136 4.76 9.84 -0.86
C GLY A 136 5.92 9.69 -1.86
N TYR A 137 5.66 9.05 -3.01
CA TYR A 137 6.63 8.99 -4.10
C TYR A 137 6.96 10.38 -4.67
N GLY A 138 5.96 11.23 -4.88
CA GLY A 138 6.15 12.60 -5.38
C GLY A 138 7.07 13.42 -4.48
N LEU A 139 6.90 13.31 -3.15
CA LEU A 139 7.76 13.96 -2.16
C LEU A 139 9.19 13.42 -2.20
N GLU A 140 9.39 12.10 -2.36
CA GLU A 140 10.73 11.53 -2.50
C GLU A 140 11.41 11.95 -3.80
N ARG A 141 10.66 11.99 -4.91
CA ARG A 141 11.15 12.49 -6.20
C ARG A 141 11.58 13.96 -6.10
N TRP A 142 10.78 14.79 -5.45
CA TRP A 142 11.11 16.19 -5.21
C TRP A 142 12.36 16.33 -4.33
N ARG A 143 12.38 15.67 -3.16
CA ARG A 143 13.53 15.68 -2.24
C ARG A 143 14.83 15.30 -2.93
N MET A 144 14.84 14.18 -3.66
CA MET A 144 16.04 13.73 -4.34
C MET A 144 16.37 14.65 -5.53
N GLY A 145 15.38 15.18 -6.25
CA GLY A 145 15.58 16.12 -7.35
C GLY A 145 16.23 17.44 -6.93
N SER A 146 15.88 17.98 -5.75
CA SER A 146 16.37 19.26 -5.25
C SER A 146 17.81 19.25 -4.72
N VAL A 147 18.42 18.08 -4.51
CA VAL A 147 19.84 18.00 -4.13
C VAL A 147 20.70 18.26 -5.37
N LYS A 148 21.16 19.51 -5.55
CA LYS A 148 22.28 19.82 -6.43
C LYS A 148 23.52 19.10 -5.91
N GLU A 149 24.19 18.32 -6.77
CA GLU A 149 25.57 17.93 -6.49
C GLU A 149 26.35 19.22 -6.23
N LYS A 150 26.90 19.38 -5.03
CA LYS A 150 27.92 20.39 -4.79
C LYS A 150 29.10 19.97 -5.66
N GLY A 151 29.23 20.62 -6.82
CA GLY A 151 30.35 20.45 -7.72
C GLY A 151 31.64 20.68 -6.95
N VAL A 152 32.55 19.72 -7.09
CA VAL A 152 33.98 19.88 -6.80
C VAL A 152 34.57 20.79 -7.87
#